data_AF-A0A7P0TAN6-F1
#
_entry.id   AF-A0A7P0TAN6-F1
#
_cell.length_a   1.000
_cell.length_b   1.000
_cell.length_c   1.000
_cell.angle_alpha   90.00
_cell.angle_beta   90.00
_cell.angle_gamma   90.00
#
_symmetry.space_group_name_H-M   'P 1'
#
loop_
_entity.id
_entity.type
_entity.pdbx_description
1 polymer ?
#
loop_
_entity_poly.entity_id
_entity_poly.type
_entity_poly.pdbx_seq_one_letter_code
_entity_poly.pdbx_strand_id
1 'polypeptide(L)' 'MQRRGALFGMPGGSGGRKMAAGDIGELLVPHMPTIRVPRSGDRVYKNECAFSYDSPI' A
#
# COMPACT_ATOMS: atom_id res chain seq x y z
N MET A 1 -8.35 -37.38 -16.79
CA MET A 1 -7.60 -36.74 -15.68
C MET A 1 -6.11 -36.81 -15.99
N GLN A 2 -5.46 -35.66 -16.25
CA GLN A 2 -4.14 -35.23 -15.73
C GLN A 2 -3.55 -34.15 -16.67
N ARG A 3 -3.43 -32.93 -16.12
CA ARG A 3 -2.99 -31.68 -16.76
C ARG A 3 -1.46 -31.55 -16.65
N ARG A 4 -0.79 -31.08 -17.70
CA ARG A 4 0.59 -30.53 -17.72
C ARG A 4 0.65 -29.55 -18.89
N GLY A 5 1.11 -28.31 -18.83
CA GLY A 5 1.66 -27.42 -17.81
C GLY A 5 2.03 -26.16 -18.59
N ALA A 6 1.39 -25.02 -18.32
CA ALA A 6 1.67 -23.79 -19.06
C ALA A 6 2.98 -23.19 -18.55
N LEU A 7 3.86 -22.86 -19.50
CA LEU A 7 5.14 -22.19 -19.34
C LEU A 7 4.96 -20.85 -18.60
N PHE A 8 5.33 -20.79 -17.32
CA PHE A 8 5.53 -19.51 -16.64
C PHE A 8 6.88 -18.94 -17.10
N GLY A 9 6.82 -17.94 -17.99
CA GLY A 9 7.99 -17.18 -18.42
C GLY A 9 8.66 -16.49 -17.24
N MET A 10 9.97 -16.67 -17.10
CA MET A 10 10.79 -15.87 -16.20
C MET A 10 10.92 -14.43 -16.72
N PRO A 11 11.04 -13.46 -15.80
CA PRO A 11 11.87 -12.29 -16.07
C PRO A 11 13.02 -12.20 -15.07
N GLY A 12 14.24 -12.37 -15.60
CA GLY A 12 15.44 -11.83 -14.98
C GLY A 12 15.43 -10.30 -15.01
N GLY A 13 16.03 -9.69 -13.99
CA GLY A 13 16.15 -8.23 -13.86
C GLY A 13 16.68 -7.83 -12.49
N SER A 14 17.99 -8.00 -12.30
CA SER A 14 18.76 -7.51 -11.15
C SER A 14 18.98 -6.00 -11.30
N GLY A 15 18.26 -5.22 -10.52
CA GLY A 15 18.35 -3.76 -10.51
C GLY A 15 17.51 -3.22 -9.37
N GLY A 16 18.19 -2.62 -8.38
CA GLY A 16 17.57 -1.98 -7.22
C GLY A 16 17.20 -2.96 -6.10
N ARG A 17 17.56 -2.61 -4.86
CA ARG A 17 17.19 -3.33 -3.64
C ARG A 17 15.67 -3.55 -3.64
N LYS A 18 15.25 -4.76 -4.02
CA LYS A 18 13.86 -5.18 -3.90
C LYS A 18 13.69 -5.47 -2.42
N MET A 19 13.14 -4.51 -1.69
CA MET A 19 12.49 -4.82 -0.41
C MET A 19 11.62 -6.04 -0.72
N ALA A 20 11.81 -7.14 -0.01
CA ALA A 20 10.81 -8.20 0.03
C ALA A 20 9.62 -7.67 0.84
N ALA A 21 9.05 -6.56 0.38
CA ALA A 21 7.72 -6.16 0.73
C ALA A 21 6.84 -7.11 -0.08
N GLY A 22 5.92 -7.81 0.58
CA GLY A 22 4.75 -8.32 -0.13
C GLY A 22 4.17 -7.21 -0.99
N ASP A 23 3.44 -7.56 -2.04
CA ASP A 23 2.79 -6.57 -2.88
C ASP A 23 2.10 -5.54 -1.96
N ILE A 24 2.30 -4.24 -2.20
CA ILE A 24 1.75 -3.17 -1.35
C ILE A 24 0.23 -3.40 -1.17
N GLY A 25 -0.43 -3.98 -2.19
CA GLY A 25 -1.81 -4.44 -2.10
C GLY A 25 -2.07 -5.48 -1.01
N GLU A 26 -1.25 -6.52 -0.89
CA GLU A 26 -1.39 -7.55 0.15
C GLU A 26 -1.27 -6.96 1.56
N LEU A 27 -0.39 -5.97 1.72
CA LEU A 27 -0.24 -5.25 2.99
C LEU A 27 -1.43 -4.35 3.30
N LEU A 28 -2.00 -3.67 2.28
CA LEU A 28 -3.07 -2.70 2.48
C LEU A 28 -4.46 -3.32 2.63
N VAL A 29 -4.73 -4.47 1.99
CA VAL A 29 -6.06 -5.13 1.99
C VAL A 29 -6.67 -5.28 3.40
N PRO A 30 -5.94 -5.76 4.42
CA PRO A 30 -6.47 -5.86 5.78
C PRO A 30 -6.88 -4.51 6.40
N HIS A 31 -6.30 -3.41 5.93
CA HIS A 31 -6.52 -2.07 6.46
C HIS A 31 -7.52 -1.24 5.64
N MET A 32 -7.91 -1.68 4.44
CA MET A 32 -8.89 -0.98 3.61
C MET A 32 -10.19 -0.58 4.34
N PRO A 33 -10.76 -1.39 5.26
CA PRO A 33 -11.98 -1.01 5.99
C PRO A 33 -11.84 0.23 6.89
N THR A 34 -10.62 0.59 7.30
CA THR A 34 -10.37 1.76 8.16
C THR A 34 -10.03 3.03 7.37
N ILE A 35 -9.73 2.90 6.08
CA ILE A 35 -9.43 4.02 5.18
C ILE A 35 -10.75 4.65 4.72
N ARG A 36 -10.98 5.91 5.09
CA ARG A 36 -12.20 6.64 4.72
C ARG A 36 -11.91 7.74 3.71
N VAL A 37 -12.84 7.95 2.78
CA VAL A 37 -12.82 9.08 1.85
C VAL A 37 -13.55 10.27 2.50
N PRO A 38 -12.87 11.42 2.71
CA PRO A 38 -13.50 12.60 3.27
C PRO A 38 -14.65 13.13 2.40
N ARG A 39 -15.70 13.60 3.06
CA ARG A 39 -16.86 14.25 2.43
C ARG A 39 -16.89 15.74 2.77
N SER A 40 -17.79 16.46 2.09
CA SER A 40 -18.04 17.86 2.43
C SER A 40 -18.53 17.98 3.88
N GLY A 41 -17.92 18.88 4.64
CA GLY A 41 -18.19 19.07 6.07
C GLY A 41 -17.30 18.24 7.01
N ASP A 42 -16.54 17.28 6.50
CA ASP A 42 -15.61 16.51 7.33
C ASP A 42 -14.40 17.37 7.73
N ARG A 43 -14.04 17.30 9.01
CA ARG A 43 -12.79 17.88 9.51
C ARG A 43 -11.65 16.91 9.30
N VAL A 44 -10.66 17.31 8.50
CA VAL A 44 -9.44 16.52 8.25
C VAL A 44 -8.23 17.30 8.77
N TYR A 45 -7.65 16.83 9.88
CA TYR A 45 -6.50 17.48 10.53
C TYR A 45 -5.21 17.13 9.76
N LYS A 46 -4.77 18.05 8.91
CA LYS A 46 -3.57 17.88 8.07
C LYS A 46 -2.42 18.82 8.41
N ASN A 47 -2.70 19.92 9.11
CA ASN A 47 -1.77 21.06 9.22
C ASN A 47 -1.02 21.10 10.55
N GLU A 48 -1.52 20.40 11.57
CA GLU A 48 -0.92 20.39 12.90
C GLU A 48 -1.19 19.05 13.58
N CYS A 49 -0.25 18.64 14.42
CA CYS A 49 -0.42 17.47 15.27
C CYS A 49 -1.46 17.74 16.36
N ALA A 50 -2.25 16.72 16.70
CA ALA A 50 -3.22 16.82 17.79
C ALA A 50 -2.58 16.89 19.19
N PHE A 51 -1.31 16.47 19.32
CA PHE A 51 -0.62 16.29 20.61
C PHE A 51 0.70 17.06 20.73
N SER A 52 1.17 17.70 19.67
CA SER A 52 2.40 18.50 19.64
C SER A 52 2.21 19.74 18.78
N TYR A 53 3.20 20.64 18.77
CA TYR A 53 3.21 21.83 17.91
C TYR A 53 3.84 21.55 16.53
N ASP A 54 3.98 20.28 16.15
CA ASP A 54 4.56 19.91 14.87
C ASP A 54 3.56 20.17 13.74
N SER A 55 4.07 20.74 12.64
CA SER A 55 3.34 21.00 11.40
C SER A 55 4.12 20.48 10.20
N PRO A 56 3.46 20.10 9.09
CA PRO A 56 4.15 19.81 7.84
C PRO A 56 4.93 21.04 7.36
N ILE A 57 6.11 20.81 6.78
CA ILE A 57 6.90 21.84 6.07
C ILE A 57 6.48 21.97 4.61
#